data_AF-A0A821QY20-F1
#
_entry.id   AF-A0A821QY20-F1
#
_cell.length_a   1.000
_cell.length_b   1.000
_cell.length_c   1.000
_cell.angle_alpha   90.00
_cell.angle_beta   90.00
_cell.angle_gamma   90.00
#
_symmetry.space_group_name_H-M   'P 1'
#
loop_
_entity.id
_entity.type
_entity.pdbx_description
1 polymer ?
#
loop_
_entity_poly.entity_id
_entity_poly.type
_entity_poly.pdbx_seq_one_letter_code
_entity_poly.pdbx_strand_id
1 'polypeptide(L)'
;EDNLIRISFTKNGEDYGQAFEFSKTNLNEFYPHILVKNAKFECNFGQLEQPWFAMKPDYTFPQQVPLENRIRCSEPVLEKSSCQVVLLSG
;
A
#
# COMPACT_ATOMS: atom_id res chain seq x y z
N GLU A 1 1.20 -18.28 -14.67
CA GLU A 1 0.48 -16.99 -14.76
C GLU A 1 0.34 -16.31 -13.38
N ASP A 2 0.92 -16.88 -12.30
CA ASP A 2 0.71 -16.48 -10.90
C ASP A 2 1.65 -15.39 -10.34
N ASN A 3 2.16 -14.48 -11.18
CA ASN A 3 3.13 -13.49 -10.73
C ASN A 3 2.69 -12.04 -10.96
N LEU A 4 1.37 -11.80 -10.92
CA LEU A 4 0.78 -10.47 -11.10
C LEU A 4 0.35 -9.91 -9.75
N ILE A 5 0.67 -8.65 -9.51
CA ILE A 5 0.18 -7.86 -8.38
C ILE A 5 -0.92 -6.94 -8.90
N ARG A 6 -2.03 -6.92 -8.17
CA ARG A 6 -3.20 -6.08 -8.47
C ARG A 6 -3.41 -5.08 -7.36
N ILE A 7 -3.64 -3.82 -7.75
CA ILE A 7 -4.01 -2.75 -6.83
C ILE A 7 -5.43 -2.31 -7.20
N SER A 8 -6.32 -2.33 -6.21
CA SER A 8 -7.70 -1.88 -6.31
C SER A 8 -7.99 -0.91 -5.17
N PHE A 9 -8.96 -0.02 -5.37
CA PHE A 9 -9.37 0.96 -4.37
C PHE A 9 -10.83 0.78 -3.99
N THR A 10 -11.13 1.01 -2.72
CA THR A 10 -12.49 1.15 -2.23
C THR A 10 -12.68 2.58 -1.72
N LYS A 11 -13.89 3.13 -1.89
CA LYS A 11 -14.27 4.42 -1.33
C LYS A 11 -15.50 4.21 -0.47
N ASN A 12 -15.36 4.43 0.83
CA ASN A 12 -16.44 4.24 1.79
C ASN A 12 -17.12 2.86 1.72
N GLY A 13 -16.33 1.80 1.48
CA GLY A 13 -16.83 0.42 1.36
C GLY A 13 -17.31 0.02 -0.04
N GLU A 14 -17.46 0.96 -0.97
CA GLU A 14 -17.78 0.66 -2.37
C GLU A 14 -16.49 0.32 -3.14
N ASP A 15 -16.50 -0.77 -3.92
CA ASP A 15 -15.37 -1.25 -4.72
C ASP A 15 -15.37 -0.59 -6.11
N TYR A 16 -14.25 0.05 -6.48
CA TYR A 16 -14.08 0.73 -7.76
C TYR A 16 -13.30 -0.12 -8.78
N GLY A 17 -13.03 -1.39 -8.45
CA GLY A 17 -12.35 -2.33 -9.32
C GLY A 17 -10.82 -2.20 -9.30
N GLN A 18 -10.19 -2.96 -10.20
CA GLN A 18 -8.75 -2.96 -10.38
C GLN A 18 -8.29 -1.66 -11.03
N ALA A 19 -7.35 -0.97 -10.39
CA ALA A 19 -6.71 0.22 -10.93
C ALA A 19 -5.40 -0.10 -11.66
N PHE A 20 -4.58 -0.99 -11.09
CA PHE A 20 -3.28 -1.35 -11.66
C PHE A 20 -3.04 -2.86 -11.61
N GLU A 21 -2.31 -3.35 -12.61
CA GLU A 21 -1.78 -4.71 -12.66
C GLU A 21 -0.35 -4.69 -13.21
N PHE A 22 0.57 -5.39 -12.57
CA PHE A 22 1.96 -5.49 -13.02
C PHE A 22 2.62 -6.77 -12.54
N SER A 23 3.70 -7.15 -13.21
CA SER A 23 4.48 -8.34 -12.84
C SER A 23 5.31 -8.11 -11.58
N LYS A 24 5.27 -9.07 -10.66
CA LYS A 24 6.05 -9.08 -9.41
C LYS A 24 7.55 -9.20 -9.64
N THR A 25 8.01 -9.61 -10.83
CA THR A 25 9.44 -9.74 -11.16
C THR A 25 10.27 -8.46 -11.00
N ASN A 26 9.62 -7.29 -10.95
CA ASN A 26 10.30 -5.99 -10.90
C ASN A 26 10.12 -5.22 -9.58
N LEU A 27 9.36 -5.76 -8.61
CA LEU A 27 8.98 -5.05 -7.39
C LEU A 27 9.06 -5.99 -6.20
N ASN A 28 9.96 -5.67 -5.27
CA ASN A 28 10.24 -6.54 -4.12
C ASN A 28 9.36 -6.20 -2.91
N GLU A 29 9.09 -4.91 -2.65
CA GLU A 29 8.32 -4.46 -1.48
C GLU A 29 7.39 -3.26 -1.78
N PHE A 30 6.28 -3.18 -1.05
CA PHE A 30 5.33 -2.07 -1.12
C PHE A 30 5.25 -1.35 0.23
N TYR A 31 5.27 -0.02 0.17
CA TYR A 31 5.08 0.84 1.33
C TYR A 31 3.89 1.77 1.08
N PRO A 32 2.95 1.93 2.02
CA PRO A 32 1.92 2.95 1.93
C PRO A 32 2.59 4.33 1.81
N HIS A 33 2.28 5.06 0.73
CA HIS A 33 2.80 6.41 0.49
C HIS A 33 1.64 7.39 0.33
N ILE A 34 1.70 8.52 1.04
CA ILE A 34 0.67 9.54 1.03
C ILE A 34 1.33 10.88 0.74
N LEU A 35 1.02 11.44 -0.43
CA LEU A 35 1.38 12.81 -0.76
C LEU A 35 0.21 13.72 -0.40
N VAL A 36 0.44 14.69 0.49
CA VAL A 36 -0.58 15.62 0.96
C VAL A 36 -0.15 17.07 0.73
N LYS A 37 -1.10 17.95 0.42
CA LYS A 37 -0.90 19.40 0.35
C LYS A 37 -2.06 20.11 1.03
N ASN A 38 -1.78 20.86 2.10
CA ASN A 38 -2.76 21.64 2.87
C ASN A 38 -3.99 20.85 3.36
N ALA A 39 -3.80 19.58 3.76
CA ALA A 39 -4.88 18.77 4.31
C ALA A 39 -4.46 18.10 5.63
N LYS A 40 -5.47 17.73 6.43
CA LYS A 40 -5.32 16.89 7.61
C LYS A 40 -5.97 15.54 7.30
N PHE A 41 -5.31 14.46 7.67
CA PHE A 41 -5.83 13.11 7.50
C PHE A 41 -5.36 12.22 8.66
N GLU A 42 -6.08 11.12 8.82
CA GLU A 42 -5.72 10.01 9.69
C GLU A 42 -5.62 8.75 8.82
N CYS A 43 -4.75 7.82 9.19
CA CYS A 43 -4.65 6.52 8.54
C CYS A 43 -4.95 5.42 9.54
N ASN A 44 -5.77 4.45 9.11
CA ASN A 44 -5.94 3.19 9.82
C ASN A 44 -5.19 2.07 9.09
N PHE A 45 -4.02 1.68 9.60
CA PHE A 45 -3.23 0.54 9.11
C PHE A 45 -3.51 -0.74 9.90
N GLY A 46 -4.56 -0.75 10.72
CA GLY A 46 -4.92 -1.84 11.63
C GLY A 46 -4.67 -1.53 13.11
N GLN A 47 -4.36 -0.29 13.48
CA GLN A 47 -4.13 0.08 14.89
C GLN A 47 -5.42 0.35 15.67
N LEU A 48 -6.55 0.59 15.00
CA LEU A 48 -7.85 0.78 15.64
C LEU A 48 -8.53 -0.56 15.91
N GLU A 49 -9.42 -0.59 16.91
CA GLU A 49 -10.20 -1.80 17.25
C GLU A 49 -11.08 -2.29 16.09
N GLN A 50 -11.64 -1.35 15.32
CA GLN A 50 -12.52 -1.65 14.18
C GLN A 50 -12.10 -0.88 12.93
N PRO A 51 -12.27 -1.48 11.73
CA PRO A 51 -12.08 -0.76 10.48
C PRO A 51 -13.20 0.26 10.26
N TRP A 52 -12.94 1.32 9.50
CA TRP A 52 -13.99 2.30 9.14
C TRP A 52 -15.06 1.72 8.21
N PHE A 53 -14.71 0.72 7.40
CA PHE A 53 -15.59 0.00 6.49
C PHE A 53 -15.24 -1.49 6.51
N ALA A 54 -16.16 -2.37 6.11
CA ALA A 54 -15.91 -3.81 6.08
C ALA A 54 -14.69 -4.14 5.20
N MET A 55 -13.79 -4.99 5.70
CA MET A 55 -12.65 -5.46 4.92
C MET A 55 -13.12 -6.38 3.79
N LYS A 56 -12.45 -6.27 2.64
CA LYS A 56 -12.68 -7.18 1.52
C LYS A 56 -12.18 -8.58 1.88
N PRO A 57 -12.85 -9.66 1.45
CA PRO A 57 -12.36 -11.03 1.64
C PRO A 57 -10.93 -11.17 1.11
N ASP A 58 -10.10 -11.95 1.81
CA ASP A 58 -8.70 -12.23 1.48
C ASP A 58 -7.73 -11.03 1.61
N TYR A 59 -8.20 -9.89 2.12
CA TYR A 59 -7.35 -8.75 2.48
C TYR A 59 -7.23 -8.62 4.00
N THR A 60 -6.07 -8.13 4.44
CA THR A 60 -5.76 -7.88 5.85
C THR A 60 -5.03 -6.54 5.98
N PHE A 61 -5.09 -5.96 7.18
CA PHE A 61 -4.34 -4.75 7.45
C PHE A 61 -2.82 -5.00 7.47
N PRO A 62 -1.99 -4.02 7.05
CA PRO A 62 -0.54 -4.14 7.15
C PRO A 62 -0.04 -4.47 8.56
N GLN A 63 -0.70 -3.96 9.60
CA GLN A 63 -0.32 -4.22 10.99
C GLN A 63 -0.70 -5.63 11.49
N GLN A 64 -1.51 -6.37 10.74
CA GLN A 64 -1.89 -7.76 11.04
C GLN A 64 -0.96 -8.78 10.35
N VAL A 65 -0.14 -8.35 9.38
CA VAL A 65 0.89 -9.20 8.76
C VAL A 65 1.89 -9.65 9.82
N PRO A 66 2.28 -10.93 9.97
CA PRO A 66 3.26 -11.35 10.99
C PRO A 66 4.60 -10.62 10.88
N LEU A 67 5.29 -10.35 12.01
CA LEU A 67 6.52 -9.56 12.04
C LEU A 67 7.63 -10.17 11.17
N GLU A 68 7.73 -11.48 11.13
CA GLU A 68 8.65 -12.27 10.31
C GLU A 68 8.44 -12.06 8.79
N ASN A 69 7.25 -11.61 8.39
CA ASN A 69 6.87 -11.31 7.01
C ASN A 69 6.90 -9.80 6.70
N ARG A 70 7.34 -8.97 7.66
CA ARG A 70 7.52 -7.53 7.45
C ARG A 70 8.99 -7.23 7.19
N ILE A 71 9.22 -6.34 6.23
CA ILE A 71 10.55 -5.83 5.93
C ILE A 71 10.61 -4.38 6.43
N ARG A 72 11.69 -4.04 7.15
CA ARG A 72 11.94 -2.64 7.54
C ARG A 72 12.16 -1.84 6.25
N CYS A 73 11.52 -0.67 6.15
CA CYS A 73 11.80 0.27 5.07
C CYS A 73 13.30 0.52 4.93
N SER A 74 13.78 0.64 3.69
CA SER A 74 15.18 0.92 3.41
C SER A 74 15.64 2.19 4.12
N GLU A 75 16.92 2.22 4.49
CA GLU A 75 17.53 3.44 5.02
C GLU A 75 17.34 4.60 4.01
N PRO A 76 17.11 5.83 4.47
CA PRO A 76 17.07 6.98 3.59
C PRO A 76 18.34 7.03 2.72
N VAL A 77 18.16 7.20 1.41
CA VAL A 77 19.30 7.43 0.53
C VAL A 77 19.93 8.79 0.84
N LEU A 78 21.26 8.83 0.93
CA LEU A 78 22.00 10.07 1.17
C LEU A 78 21.91 11.04 0.00
N GLU A 79 21.96 10.49 -1.22
CA GLU A 79 21.94 11.25 -2.47
C GLU A 79 20.54 11.22 -3.09
N LYS A 80 20.01 12.39 -3.47
CA LYS A 80 18.70 12.46 -4.13
C LYS A 80 18.65 11.69 -5.45
N SER A 81 19.78 11.61 -6.15
CA SER A 81 19.89 10.95 -7.46
C SER A 81 19.73 9.43 -7.41
N SER A 82 19.88 8.81 -6.24
CA SER A 82 19.65 7.37 -6.07
C SER A 82 18.24 7.04 -5.56
N CYS A 83 17.40 8.05 -5.32
CA CYS A 83 16.00 7.84 -4.96
C CYS A 83 15.19 7.45 -6.20
N GLN A 84 14.72 6.20 -6.25
CA GLN A 84 13.78 5.73 -7.26
C GLN A 84 12.38 5.74 -6.67
N VAL A 85 11.45 6.42 -7.35
CA VAL A 85 10.04 6.48 -6.95
C VAL A 85 9.19 6.01 -8.11
N VAL A 86 8.36 4.99 -7.87
CA VAL A 86 7.30 4.62 -8.80
C VAL A 86 6.05 5.40 -8.41
N LEU A 87 5.66 6.36 -9.25
CA LEU A 87 4.41 7.10 -9.10
C LEU A 87 3.30 6.39 -9.87
N LEU A 88 2.29 5.90 -9.16
CA LEU A 88 1.05 5.43 -9.76
C LEU A 88 0.07 6.62 -9.81
N SER A 89 -0.25 7.07 -11.02
CA SER A 89 -1.22 8.16 -11.26
C SER A 89 -2.40 7.59 -12.03
N GLY A 90 -3.60 7.87 -11.54
CA GLY A 90 -4.88 7.57 -12.19
C GLY A 90 -5.75 8.82 -12.23
#